data_AF-A0A022QB21-F1
#
_entry.id   AF-A0A022QB21-F1
#
_cell.length_a   1.000
_cell.length_b   1.000
_cell.length_c   1.000
_cell.angle_alpha   90.00
_cell.angle_beta   90.00
_cell.angle_gamma   90.00
#
_symmetry.space_group_name_H-M   'P 1'
#
loop_
_entity.id
_entity.type
_entity.pdbx_description
1 polymer ?
#
loop_
_entity_poly.entity_id
_entity_poly.type
_entity_poly.pdbx_seq_one_letter_code
_entity_poly.pdbx_strand_id
1 'polypeptide(L)'
;MASNKPRTASFSRNFSSPAPQIPGLKHGPNGTTFLSSGIPDLDKILGGGFVLGSLVMVMEDPEAPHHMLLLRNFMSQGLVHHQPLIYASPAKDPRGFLGTLPNPVGPKEDKSRVHETEQEKLRIAWQYKKYSGEHNSDSRRDEKSEFCSDFDLRKPLERHFFSGQLIDCVTLNDSADLASFHQRCSAFLSQTPR
;
A
#
# COMPACT_ATOMS: atom_id res chain seq x y z
N MET A 1 0.21 -16.22 -60.53
CA MET A 1 0.56 -16.32 -59.10
C MET A 1 0.42 -14.93 -58.49
N ALA A 2 -0.58 -14.71 -57.61
CA ALA A 2 -0.82 -13.42 -56.99
C ALA A 2 0.01 -13.31 -55.71
N SER A 3 0.86 -12.29 -55.61
CA SER A 3 1.67 -12.00 -54.43
C SER A 3 0.84 -11.20 -53.42
N ASN A 4 0.53 -11.81 -52.27
CA ASN A 4 -0.12 -11.15 -51.15
C ASN A 4 0.94 -10.42 -50.31
N LYS A 5 0.90 -9.09 -50.31
CA LYS A 5 1.67 -8.24 -49.40
C LYS A 5 0.94 -8.11 -48.06
N PRO A 6 1.58 -8.37 -46.90
CA PRO A 6 0.92 -8.22 -45.61
C PRO A 6 0.68 -6.73 -45.30
N ARG A 7 -0.57 -6.39 -44.95
CA ARG A 7 -0.97 -5.05 -44.49
C ARG A 7 -0.35 -4.81 -43.10
N THR A 8 0.63 -3.92 -43.03
CA THR A 8 1.19 -3.43 -41.76
C THR A 8 0.16 -2.49 -41.12
N ALA A 9 -0.35 -2.85 -39.94
CA ALA A 9 -1.30 -2.02 -39.22
C ALA A 9 -0.60 -0.80 -38.59
N SER A 10 -1.19 0.40 -38.78
CA SER A 10 -0.62 1.71 -38.41
C SER A 10 -1.01 2.20 -37.01
N PHE A 11 -1.37 1.30 -36.08
CA PHE A 11 -1.73 1.72 -34.73
C PHE A 11 -0.47 1.99 -33.89
N SER A 12 0.09 3.18 -34.04
CA SER A 12 0.97 3.75 -33.02
C SER A 12 0.12 4.14 -31.81
N ARG A 13 0.19 3.37 -30.72
CA ARG A 13 -0.28 3.87 -29.43
C ARG A 13 0.69 4.96 -29.02
N ASN A 14 0.23 6.21 -29.01
CA ASN A 14 0.95 7.29 -28.34
C ASN A 14 1.07 6.90 -26.87
N PHE A 15 2.22 6.33 -26.49
CA PHE A 15 2.60 6.25 -25.09
C PHE A 15 2.88 7.68 -24.66
N SER A 16 1.87 8.34 -24.11
CA SER A 16 2.08 9.52 -23.30
C SER A 16 3.10 9.16 -22.23
N SER A 17 4.11 10.00 -22.08
CA SER A 17 5.08 9.91 -20.99
C SER A 17 4.31 9.67 -19.69
N PRO A 18 4.62 8.64 -18.88
CA PRO A 18 3.91 8.43 -17.64
C PRO A 18 4.06 9.70 -16.80
N ALA A 19 2.93 10.31 -16.45
CA ALA A 19 2.91 11.39 -15.47
C ALA A 19 3.66 10.94 -14.22
N PRO A 20 4.36 11.84 -13.51
CA PRO A 20 5.07 11.50 -12.27
C PRO A 20 4.12 10.72 -11.37
N GLN A 21 4.45 9.45 -11.12
CA GLN A 21 3.62 8.58 -10.31
C GLN A 21 3.81 9.00 -8.86
N ILE A 22 2.76 9.55 -8.24
CA ILE A 22 2.76 9.83 -6.81
C ILE A 22 2.85 8.47 -6.08
N PRO A 23 3.84 8.27 -5.19
CA PRO A 23 3.98 7.03 -4.44
C PRO A 23 2.68 6.63 -3.71
N GLY A 24 2.34 5.34 -3.77
CA GLY A 24 1.14 4.79 -3.15
C GLY A 24 -0.17 5.00 -3.91
N LEU A 25 -0.16 5.65 -5.08
CA LEU A 25 -1.34 5.73 -5.96
C LEU A 25 -1.32 4.66 -7.03
N LYS A 26 -2.48 4.01 -7.23
CA LYS A 26 -2.71 3.07 -8.33
C LYS A 26 -3.88 3.52 -9.18
N HIS A 27 -3.66 3.64 -10.48
CA HIS A 27 -4.70 3.98 -11.43
C HIS A 27 -5.49 2.73 -11.82
N GLY A 28 -6.81 2.84 -11.75
CA GLY A 28 -7.79 1.84 -12.10
C GLY A 28 -8.48 2.10 -13.44
N PRO A 29 -9.46 1.26 -13.81
CA PRO A 29 -10.33 1.52 -14.95
C PRO A 29 -11.11 2.83 -14.76
N ASN A 30 -11.54 3.44 -15.87
CA ASN A 30 -12.36 4.66 -15.88
C ASN A 30 -11.73 5.89 -15.18
N GLY A 31 -10.42 5.90 -15.00
CA GLY A 31 -9.70 7.02 -14.36
C GLY A 31 -9.79 7.05 -12.84
N THR A 32 -10.32 5.99 -12.21
CA THR A 32 -10.31 5.86 -10.74
C THR A 32 -8.88 5.79 -10.24
N THR A 33 -8.59 6.46 -9.12
CA THR A 33 -7.30 6.37 -8.44
C THR A 33 -7.50 5.74 -7.07
N PHE A 34 -6.68 4.75 -6.72
CA PHE A 34 -6.77 3.99 -5.50
C PHE A 34 -5.59 4.24 -4.56
N LEU A 35 -5.87 4.15 -3.27
CA LEU A 35 -4.95 4.01 -2.15
C LEU A 35 -5.07 2.59 -1.62
N SER A 36 -3.94 2.00 -1.22
CA SER A 36 -3.97 0.69 -0.58
C SER A 36 -4.50 0.79 0.86
N SER A 37 -5.25 -0.22 1.29
CA SER A 37 -5.64 -0.43 2.69
C SER A 37 -4.48 -0.88 3.59
N GLY A 38 -3.32 -1.20 3.01
CA GLY A 38 -2.22 -1.89 3.69
C GLY A 38 -2.45 -3.39 3.91
N ILE A 39 -3.54 -3.95 3.36
CA ILE A 39 -3.86 -5.38 3.40
C ILE A 39 -4.13 -5.85 1.97
N PRO A 40 -3.20 -6.59 1.33
CA PRO A 40 -3.31 -6.95 -0.09
C PRO A 40 -4.61 -7.69 -0.44
N ASP A 41 -5.09 -8.56 0.45
CA ASP A 41 -6.31 -9.33 0.21
C ASP A 41 -7.58 -8.47 0.32
N LEU A 42 -7.59 -7.48 1.22
CA LEU A 42 -8.70 -6.54 1.30
C LEU A 42 -8.73 -5.64 0.05
N ASP A 43 -7.57 -5.17 -0.43
CA ASP A 43 -7.49 -4.39 -1.67
C ASP A 43 -8.06 -5.17 -2.86
N LYS A 44 -7.80 -6.47 -2.95
CA LYS A 44 -8.39 -7.35 -3.99
C LYS A 44 -9.91 -7.43 -3.85
N ILE A 45 -10.42 -7.63 -2.63
CA ILE A 45 -11.87 -7.72 -2.35
C ILE A 45 -12.57 -6.41 -2.74
N LEU A 46 -11.94 -5.26 -2.46
CA LEU A 46 -12.46 -3.94 -2.80
C LEU A 46 -12.26 -3.55 -4.29
N GLY A 47 -11.62 -4.41 -5.09
CA GLY A 47 -11.37 -4.16 -6.51
C GLY A 47 -10.23 -3.18 -6.80
N GLY A 48 -9.35 -2.91 -5.82
CA GLY A 48 -8.17 -2.07 -6.00
C GLY A 48 -7.68 -1.32 -4.76
N GLY A 49 -8.44 -1.34 -3.66
CA GLY A 49 -8.21 -0.54 -2.46
C GLY A 49 -9.26 0.54 -2.26
N PHE A 50 -8.94 1.58 -1.50
CA PHE A 50 -9.82 2.73 -1.26
C PHE A 50 -9.71 3.76 -2.38
N VAL A 51 -10.84 4.31 -2.82
CA VAL A 51 -10.83 5.35 -3.85
C VAL A 51 -10.28 6.66 -3.27
N LEU A 52 -9.37 7.32 -3.96
CA LEU A 52 -8.85 8.62 -3.55
C LEU A 52 -9.99 9.64 -3.42
N GLY A 53 -10.03 10.37 -2.31
CA GLY A 53 -11.10 11.33 -2.00
C GLY A 53 -12.39 10.72 -1.44
N SER A 54 -12.43 9.40 -1.22
CA SER A 54 -13.55 8.74 -0.54
C SER A 54 -13.47 8.88 0.98
N LEU A 55 -14.61 8.68 1.65
CA LEU A 55 -14.71 8.47 3.09
C LEU A 55 -14.99 6.99 3.35
N VAL A 56 -14.13 6.35 4.15
CA VAL A 56 -14.27 4.94 4.52
C VAL A 56 -14.64 4.85 5.99
N MET A 57 -15.72 4.14 6.29
CA MET A 57 -16.17 3.86 7.66
C MET A 57 -15.98 2.38 7.95
N VAL A 58 -15.31 2.08 9.07
CA VAL A 58 -15.08 0.71 9.54
C VAL A 58 -16.03 0.47 10.71
N MET A 59 -16.98 -0.44 10.51
CA MET A 59 -17.88 -0.89 11.57
C MET A 59 -17.38 -2.24 12.08
N GLU A 60 -17.50 -2.42 13.39
CA GLU A 60 -17.00 -3.59 14.08
C GLU A 60 -18.13 -4.31 14.81
N ASP A 61 -18.10 -5.63 14.74
CA ASP A 61 -18.89 -6.50 15.60
C ASP A 61 -18.15 -6.74 16.93
N PRO A 62 -18.83 -6.73 18.09
CA PRO A 62 -18.24 -7.03 19.38
C PRO A 62 -17.40 -8.32 19.44
N GLU A 63 -17.76 -9.34 18.66
CA GLU A 63 -17.11 -10.65 18.68
C GLU A 63 -15.86 -10.73 17.79
N ALA A 64 -15.59 -9.73 16.95
CA ALA A 64 -14.48 -9.75 15.99
C ALA A 64 -13.75 -8.40 15.89
N PRO A 65 -12.95 -8.01 16.91
CA PRO A 65 -12.42 -6.68 16.98
C PRO A 65 -11.16 -6.43 16.14
N HIS A 66 -11.32 -6.08 14.86
CA HIS A 66 -10.25 -5.94 13.88
C HIS A 66 -10.09 -4.53 13.28
N HIS A 67 -10.91 -3.55 13.63
CA HIS A 67 -10.81 -2.17 13.12
C HIS A 67 -9.43 -1.56 13.35
N MET A 68 -8.82 -1.85 14.52
CA MET A 68 -7.49 -1.35 14.86
C MET A 68 -6.38 -2.00 14.02
N LEU A 69 -6.56 -3.25 13.57
CA LEU A 69 -5.62 -3.87 12.64
C LEU A 69 -5.67 -3.14 11.30
N LEU A 70 -6.88 -2.90 10.77
CA LEU A 70 -7.07 -2.18 9.52
C LEU A 70 -6.49 -0.76 9.58
N LEU A 71 -6.78 -0.03 10.65
CA LEU A 71 -6.26 1.32 10.87
C LEU A 71 -4.73 1.37 10.89
N ARG A 72 -4.10 0.44 11.62
CA ARG A 72 -2.63 0.35 11.71
C ARG A 72 -2.00 0.07 10.35
N ASN A 73 -2.52 -0.90 9.60
CA ASN A 73 -2.00 -1.23 8.28
C ASN A 73 -2.17 -0.07 7.30
N PHE A 74 -3.34 0.60 7.30
CA PHE A 74 -3.58 1.77 6.45
C PHE A 74 -2.60 2.92 6.75
N MET A 75 -2.40 3.22 8.04
CA MET A 75 -1.45 4.26 8.45
C MET A 75 0.00 3.89 8.13
N SER A 76 0.41 2.65 8.40
CA SER A 76 1.74 2.16 8.01
C SER A 76 1.97 2.26 6.51
N GLN A 77 0.98 1.87 5.70
CA GLN A 77 1.08 1.92 4.25
C GLN A 77 1.27 3.35 3.74
N GLY A 78 0.54 4.31 4.30
CA GLY A 78 0.73 5.73 3.97
C GLY A 78 2.14 6.22 4.30
N LEU A 79 2.67 5.87 5.47
CA LEU A 79 4.02 6.27 5.90
C LEU A 79 5.14 5.61 5.08
N VAL A 80 4.98 4.33 4.72
CA VAL A 80 5.90 3.63 3.79
C VAL A 80 5.94 4.31 2.43
N HIS A 81 4.81 4.88 1.99
CA HIS A 81 4.72 5.67 0.76
C HIS A 81 5.06 7.15 0.92
N HIS A 82 5.57 7.57 2.08
CA HIS A 82 5.92 8.96 2.36
C HIS A 82 4.73 9.92 2.20
N GLN A 83 3.54 9.46 2.57
CA GLN A 83 2.32 10.27 2.55
C GLN A 83 2.15 11.02 3.88
N PRO A 84 1.66 12.28 3.84
CA PRO A 84 1.35 13.04 5.04
C PRO A 84 0.20 12.35 5.81
N LEU A 85 0.29 12.37 7.14
CA LEU A 85 -0.65 11.66 8.02
C LEU A 85 -1.21 12.60 9.09
N ILE A 86 -2.53 12.70 9.18
CA ILE A 86 -3.21 13.26 10.35
C ILE A 86 -3.95 12.14 11.08
N TYR A 87 -3.70 12.00 12.37
CA TYR A 87 -4.36 11.02 13.22
C TYR A 87 -5.09 11.72 14.36
N ALA A 88 -6.40 11.55 14.41
CA ALA A 88 -7.24 12.09 15.49
C ALA A 88 -7.85 10.95 16.30
N SER A 89 -7.80 11.05 17.62
CA SER A 89 -8.38 10.03 18.50
C SER A 89 -8.86 10.61 19.83
N PRO A 90 -9.75 9.91 20.56
CA PRO A 90 -10.13 10.28 21.92
C PRO A 90 -9.04 9.93 22.95
N ALA A 91 -7.84 9.52 22.54
CA ALA A 91 -6.76 9.26 23.48
C ALA A 91 -6.17 10.58 24.02
N LYS A 92 -5.73 10.59 25.28
CA LYS A 92 -5.01 11.73 25.87
C LYS A 92 -3.66 11.98 25.18
N ASP A 93 -2.97 10.92 24.79
CA ASP A 93 -1.78 10.97 23.96
C ASP A 93 -1.99 10.12 22.69
N PRO A 94 -2.52 10.72 21.61
CA PRO A 94 -2.70 10.03 20.33
C PRO A 94 -1.37 9.63 19.68
N ARG A 95 -0.26 10.32 19.98
CA ARG A 95 1.02 10.09 19.32
C ARG A 95 1.63 8.75 19.74
N GLY A 96 1.36 8.29 20.95
CA GLY A 96 1.74 6.94 21.42
C GLY A 96 1.21 5.82 20.52
N PHE A 97 0.08 6.02 19.83
CA PHE A 97 -0.49 5.05 18.90
C PHE A 97 0.43 4.74 17.72
N LEU A 98 1.24 5.72 17.27
CA LEU A 98 2.17 5.56 16.16
C LEU A 98 3.24 4.48 16.42
N GLY A 99 3.57 4.23 17.69
CA GLY A 99 4.48 3.14 18.09
C GLY A 99 3.90 1.74 17.88
N THR A 100 2.62 1.62 17.54
CA THR A 100 1.93 0.33 17.28
C THR A 100 1.78 0.01 15.80
N LEU A 101 2.20 0.92 14.91
CA LEU A 101 2.15 0.72 13.47
C LEU A 101 3.08 -0.44 13.07
N PRO A 102 2.65 -1.40 12.23
CA PRO A 102 3.49 -2.52 11.84
C PRO A 102 4.53 -2.12 10.80
N ASN A 103 5.68 -2.81 10.81
CA ASN A 103 6.76 -2.62 9.85
C ASN A 103 6.55 -3.47 8.59
N PRO A 104 6.86 -2.97 7.39
CA PRO A 104 6.82 -3.83 6.20
C PRO A 104 7.81 -4.99 6.36
N VAL A 105 7.42 -6.15 5.84
CA VAL A 105 8.32 -7.28 5.64
C VAL A 105 9.34 -6.82 4.60
N GLY A 106 10.60 -6.71 5.02
CA GLY A 106 11.68 -6.33 4.10
C GLY A 106 11.72 -7.27 2.88
N PRO A 107 12.32 -6.83 1.76
CA PRO A 107 12.48 -7.69 0.60
C PRO A 107 13.10 -8.99 1.11
N LYS A 108 12.41 -10.11 0.86
CA LYS A 108 12.97 -11.42 1.14
C LYS A 108 14.28 -11.47 0.37
N GLU A 109 15.41 -11.26 1.05
CA GLU A 109 16.66 -11.84 0.62
C GLU A 109 16.32 -13.32 0.55
N ASP A 110 16.10 -13.83 -0.66
CA ASP A 110 16.19 -15.25 -0.92
C ASP A 110 17.54 -15.66 -0.36
N LYS A 111 17.56 -16.21 0.85
CA LYS A 111 18.68 -16.96 1.40
C LYS A 111 18.77 -18.27 0.62
N SER A 112 18.93 -18.18 -0.70
CA SER A 112 19.31 -19.24 -1.62
C SER A 112 20.83 -19.46 -1.54
N ARG A 113 21.37 -19.49 -0.32
CA ARG A 113 22.76 -19.87 -0.01
C ARG A 113 22.83 -20.85 1.15
N VAL A 114 21.90 -21.80 1.19
CA VAL A 114 22.05 -23.01 2.00
C VAL A 114 21.89 -24.22 1.10
N HIS A 115 23.01 -24.93 0.95
CA HIS A 115 23.19 -26.28 0.41
C HIS A 115 22.86 -26.56 -1.06
N GLU A 116 23.90 -26.40 -1.89
CA GLU A 116 24.12 -27.08 -3.17
C GLU A 116 24.04 -28.63 -3.08
N THR A 117 23.90 -29.19 -1.87
CA THR A 117 23.90 -30.64 -1.60
C THR A 117 22.49 -31.26 -1.53
N GLU A 118 21.42 -30.47 -1.46
CA GLU A 118 20.03 -31.00 -1.39
C GLU A 118 19.32 -31.07 -2.75
N GLN A 119 19.91 -30.52 -3.81
CA GLN A 119 19.30 -30.50 -5.16
C GLN A 119 19.07 -31.89 -5.76
N GLU A 120 19.76 -32.93 -5.29
CA GLU A 120 19.52 -34.30 -5.76
C GLU A 120 18.22 -34.92 -5.20
N LYS A 121 17.65 -34.41 -4.09
CA LYS A 121 16.50 -35.04 -3.42
C LYS A 121 15.12 -34.55 -3.85
N LEU A 122 15.01 -33.47 -4.62
CA LEU A 122 13.72 -32.83 -4.94
C LEU A 122 13.37 -32.82 -6.44
N ARG A 123 13.81 -33.85 -7.19
CA ARG A 123 13.45 -34.03 -8.61
C ARG A 123 11.94 -34.11 -8.87
N ILE A 124 11.17 -34.63 -7.91
CA ILE A 124 9.71 -34.80 -8.04
C ILE A 124 8.99 -33.46 -7.85
N ALA A 125 9.42 -32.62 -6.90
CA ALA A 125 8.79 -31.31 -6.65
C ALA A 125 8.93 -30.36 -7.85
N TRP A 126 10.04 -30.45 -8.60
CA TRP A 126 10.24 -29.62 -9.80
C TRP A 126 9.23 -29.90 -10.93
N GLN A 127 8.75 -31.14 -11.04
CA GLN A 127 7.79 -31.51 -12.10
C GLN A 127 6.42 -30.86 -11.89
N TYR A 128 6.03 -30.57 -10.64
CA TYR A 128 4.78 -29.86 -10.34
C TYR A 128 4.86 -28.36 -10.57
N LYS A 129 6.04 -27.79 -10.86
CA LYS A 129 6.21 -26.37 -11.20
C LYS A 129 5.33 -25.92 -12.38
N LYS A 130 5.00 -26.83 -13.30
CA LYS A 130 4.11 -26.54 -14.44
C LYS A 130 2.62 -26.44 -14.02
N TYR A 131 2.26 -27.01 -12.87
CA TYR A 131 0.91 -27.01 -12.32
C TYR A 131 0.71 -26.00 -11.18
N SER A 132 1.78 -25.34 -10.73
CA SER A 132 1.70 -24.10 -9.94
C SER A 132 1.11 -23.01 -10.83
N GLY A 133 -0.20 -23.04 -11.00
CA GLY A 133 -1.00 -21.99 -11.64
C GLY A 133 -1.06 -20.73 -10.80
N GLU A 134 0.11 -20.18 -10.45
CA GLU A 134 0.21 -18.79 -10.06
C GLU A 134 0.36 -17.98 -11.34
N HIS A 135 -0.66 -17.18 -11.60
CA HIS A 135 -0.67 -16.15 -12.61
C HIS A 135 0.40 -15.11 -12.23
N ASN A 136 1.67 -15.44 -12.50
CA ASN A 136 2.81 -14.56 -12.31
C ASN A 136 2.61 -13.39 -13.27
N SER A 137 1.96 -12.33 -12.80
CA SER A 137 2.08 -11.02 -13.42
C SER A 137 3.54 -10.64 -13.27
N ASP A 138 4.32 -10.93 -14.32
CA ASP A 138 5.67 -10.42 -14.57
C ASP A 138 5.61 -8.88 -14.46
N SER A 139 5.73 -8.40 -13.24
CA SER A 139 6.08 -7.02 -12.95
C SER A 139 7.58 -7.02 -12.95
N ARG A 140 8.14 -6.59 -14.09
CA ARG A 140 9.50 -6.08 -14.18
C ARG A 140 9.79 -5.29 -12.91
N ARG A 141 10.73 -5.76 -12.11
CA ARG A 141 11.24 -5.08 -10.91
C ARG A 141 11.99 -3.82 -11.37
N ASP A 142 11.24 -2.77 -11.67
CA ASP A 142 11.71 -1.42 -11.39
C ASP A 142 11.71 -1.26 -9.86
N GLU A 143 12.63 -0.47 -9.32
CA GLU A 143 12.67 0.01 -7.94
C GLU A 143 11.46 0.92 -7.60
N LYS A 144 10.26 0.56 -8.07
CA LYS A 144 9.01 1.19 -7.73
C LYS A 144 8.53 0.60 -6.41
N SER A 145 8.34 1.48 -5.42
CA SER A 145 7.63 1.17 -4.18
C SER A 145 6.36 0.37 -4.50
N GLU A 146 6.23 -0.80 -3.87
CA GLU A 146 5.10 -1.70 -4.07
C GLU A 146 3.80 -1.02 -3.63
N PHE A 147 2.73 -1.10 -4.45
CA PHE A 147 1.45 -0.42 -4.15
C PHE A 147 0.93 -0.73 -2.74
N CYS A 148 1.01 -1.99 -2.33
CA CYS A 148 0.68 -2.48 -0.99
C CYS A 148 1.84 -3.32 -0.49
N SER A 149 2.32 -3.04 0.71
CA SER A 149 3.35 -3.82 1.39
C SER A 149 2.70 -4.99 2.16
N ASP A 150 3.50 -6.02 2.41
CA ASP A 150 3.17 -7.04 3.41
C ASP A 150 3.75 -6.60 4.77
N PHE A 151 3.00 -6.72 5.86
CA PHE A 151 3.36 -6.14 7.16
C PHE A 151 3.64 -7.21 8.22
N ASP A 152 4.77 -7.11 8.92
CA ASP A 152 5.05 -7.92 10.12
C ASP A 152 4.44 -7.24 11.35
N LEU A 153 3.26 -7.70 11.75
CA LEU A 153 2.50 -7.16 12.90
C LEU A 153 3.24 -7.27 14.25
N ARG A 154 4.32 -8.05 14.32
CA ARG A 154 5.12 -8.24 15.54
C ARG A 154 6.20 -7.18 15.69
N LYS A 155 6.47 -6.40 14.64
CA LYS A 155 7.54 -5.40 14.62
C LYS A 155 6.94 -4.01 14.46
N PRO A 156 7.27 -3.07 15.36
CA PRO A 156 6.86 -1.69 15.20
C PRO A 156 7.57 -1.06 13.99
N LEU A 157 6.89 -0.13 13.33
CA LEU A 157 7.38 0.60 12.17
C LEU A 157 8.68 1.32 12.52
N GLU A 158 9.67 1.20 11.65
CA GLU A 158 10.98 1.79 11.88
C GLU A 158 10.96 3.33 11.85
N ARG A 159 11.86 3.94 12.63
CA ARG A 159 11.92 5.39 12.83
C ARG A 159 12.11 6.19 11.54
N HIS A 160 12.78 5.60 10.54
CA HIS A 160 13.09 6.29 9.30
C HIS A 160 11.82 6.62 8.48
N PHE A 161 10.74 5.84 8.62
CA PHE A 161 9.45 6.12 7.97
C PHE A 161 8.73 7.35 8.56
N PHE A 162 9.06 7.76 9.79
CA PHE A 162 8.52 8.96 10.41
C PHE A 162 9.37 10.21 10.12
N SER A 163 10.64 10.02 9.77
CA SER A 163 11.58 11.11 9.57
C SER A 163 11.26 11.88 8.29
N GLY A 164 11.10 13.21 8.40
CA GLY A 164 10.81 14.08 7.25
C GLY A 164 9.36 14.02 6.76
N GLN A 165 8.48 13.25 7.41
CA GLN A 165 7.05 13.21 7.10
C GLN A 165 6.27 14.25 7.88
N LEU A 166 5.26 14.84 7.23
CA LEU A 166 4.29 15.69 7.89
C LEU A 166 3.27 14.82 8.63
N ILE A 167 3.46 14.67 9.95
CA ILE A 167 2.61 13.86 10.81
C ILE A 167 2.05 14.71 11.95
N ASP A 168 0.72 14.83 11.99
CA ASP A 168 0.00 15.50 13.08
C ASP A 168 -0.88 14.51 13.86
N CYS A 169 -0.93 14.69 15.18
CA CYS A 169 -1.65 13.83 16.11
C CYS A 169 -2.54 14.70 17.00
N VAL A 170 -3.85 14.52 16.92
CA VAL A 170 -4.84 15.40 17.53
C VAL A 170 -5.68 14.62 18.53
N THR A 171 -5.76 15.12 19.77
CA THR A 171 -6.71 14.58 20.75
C THR A 171 -8.06 15.25 20.56
N LEU A 172 -9.13 14.45 20.59
CA LEU A 172 -10.50 14.93 20.47
C LEU A 172 -11.18 15.15 21.84
N ASN A 173 -10.53 14.76 22.95
CA ASN A 173 -11.14 14.85 24.28
C ASN A 173 -11.20 16.27 24.85
N ASP A 174 -10.30 17.16 24.42
CA ASP A 174 -10.11 18.48 25.03
C ASP A 174 -11.00 19.57 24.39
N SER A 175 -11.92 19.19 23.50
CA SER A 175 -12.74 20.12 22.71
C SER A 175 -14.23 19.82 22.87
N ALA A 176 -15.03 20.85 23.10
CA ALA A 176 -16.49 20.74 23.17
C ALA A 176 -17.15 20.55 21.78
N ASP A 177 -16.42 20.89 20.72
CA ASP A 177 -16.85 20.76 19.33
C ASP A 177 -15.70 20.32 18.40
N LEU A 178 -15.96 20.24 17.10
CA LEU A 178 -14.97 19.88 16.07
C LEU A 178 -14.24 21.09 15.46
N ALA A 179 -14.45 22.32 15.95
CA ALA A 179 -13.88 23.51 15.35
C ALA A 179 -12.34 23.50 15.45
N SER A 180 -11.82 23.11 16.61
CA SER A 180 -10.38 22.96 16.84
C SER A 180 -9.75 21.92 15.90
N PHE A 181 -10.43 20.79 15.67
CA PHE A 181 -10.00 19.76 14.73
C PHE A 181 -10.05 20.25 13.28
N HIS A 182 -11.10 20.95 12.88
CA HIS A 182 -11.20 21.54 11.54
C HIS A 182 -10.08 22.56 11.27
N GLN A 183 -9.73 23.38 12.27
CA GLN A 183 -8.62 24.32 12.18
C GLN A 183 -7.28 23.58 12.04
N ARG A 184 -7.06 22.50 12.79
CA ARG A 184 -5.87 21.63 12.66
C ARG A 184 -5.75 21.07 11.25
N CYS A 185 -6.82 20.48 10.71
CA CYS A 185 -6.85 19.97 9.33
C CYS A 185 -6.52 21.07 8.31
N SER A 186 -7.11 22.27 8.47
CA SER A 186 -6.84 23.40 7.57
C SER A 186 -5.36 23.83 7.60
N ALA A 187 -4.79 23.91 8.80
CA ALA A 187 -3.37 24.24 8.98
C ALA A 187 -2.45 23.15 8.43
N PHE A 188 -2.82 21.88 8.62
CA PHE A 188 -2.09 20.73 8.09
C PHE A 188 -2.03 20.76 6.56
N LEU A 189 -3.18 20.94 5.90
CA LEU A 189 -3.27 21.00 4.44
C LEU A 189 -2.49 22.18 3.83
N SER A 190 -2.35 23.29 4.55
CA SER A 190 -1.56 24.44 4.08
C SER A 190 -0.05 24.19 4.01
N GLN A 191 0.44 23.18 4.73
CA GLN A 191 1.86 22.80 4.77
C GLN A 191 2.22 21.76 3.71
N THR A 192 1.23 21.09 3.12
CA THR A 192 1.46 20.07 2.09
C THR A 192 1.72 20.74 0.74
N PRO A 193 2.83 20.41 0.05
CA PRO A 193 3.09 20.93 -1.30
C PRO A 193 1.98 20.49 -2.27
N ARG A 194 1.57 21.40 -3.15
CA ARG A 194 0.55 21.15 -4.19
C ARG A 194 1.15 20.49 -5.43
#